data_AF-A0A1Q4VRV0-F1
#
_entry.id   AF-A0A1Q4VRV0-F1
#
_cell.length_a   1.000
_cell.length_b   1.000
_cell.length_c   1.000
_cell.angle_alpha   90.00
_cell.angle_beta   90.00
_cell.angle_gamma   90.00
#
_symmetry.space_group_name_H-M   'P 1'
#
loop_
_entity.id
_entity.type
_entity.pdbx_description
1 polymer ?
#
loop_
_entity_poly.entity_id
_entity_poly.type
_entity_poly.pdbx_seq_one_letter_code
_entity_poly.pdbx_strand_id
1 'polypeptide(L)'
;MTRYRVDLITSETARRPTLPASGSQLTIVRSTNAKKSATTTTRDGLRALPVNVVDVNSRTTYADYDAMGRTTAVWNPGRDKSASANATYAYTIEPGKQPAVTTRMLLEDGDYRTGISLYDGLLRPRQVQEQAYDVDGGRQHHRQLL
;
A
#
# COMPACT_ATOMS: atom_id res chain seq x y z
N MET A 1 -41.00 -13.43 13.97
CA MET A 1 -39.82 -12.72 14.53
C MET A 1 -38.56 -13.41 14.06
N THR A 2 -37.93 -12.84 13.03
CA THR A 2 -36.64 -13.33 12.47
C THR A 2 -35.53 -13.00 13.44
N ARG A 3 -34.83 -14.02 13.96
CA ARG A 3 -33.68 -13.82 14.85
C ARG A 3 -32.48 -13.38 13.99
N TYR A 4 -32.01 -12.16 14.21
CA TYR A 4 -30.71 -11.72 13.69
C TYR A 4 -29.62 -12.58 14.36
N ARG A 5 -28.99 -13.46 13.59
CA ARG A 5 -27.75 -14.12 14.03
C ARG A 5 -26.67 -13.05 14.05
N VAL A 6 -26.18 -12.72 15.24
CA VAL A 6 -24.89 -12.03 15.42
C VAL A 6 -23.83 -13.11 15.27
N ASP A 7 -23.27 -13.24 14.07
CA ASP A 7 -22.13 -14.11 13.83
C ASP A 7 -20.91 -13.51 14.55
N LEU A 8 -20.55 -14.12 15.69
CA LEU A 8 -19.42 -13.72 16.52
C LEU A 8 -18.12 -13.83 15.72
N ILE A 9 -17.54 -12.70 15.32
CA ILE A 9 -16.17 -12.65 14.81
C ILE A 9 -15.24 -12.81 16.02
N THR A 10 -14.51 -13.93 16.09
CA THR A 10 -13.47 -14.12 17.11
C THR A 10 -12.15 -13.59 16.56
N SER A 11 -11.65 -12.50 17.14
CA SER A 11 -10.32 -11.96 16.85
C SER A 11 -9.34 -12.41 17.94
N GLU A 12 -8.33 -13.17 17.55
CA GLU A 12 -7.23 -13.57 18.43
C GLU A 12 -6.02 -12.70 18.12
N THR A 13 -5.52 -11.97 19.12
CA THR A 13 -4.30 -11.17 18.99
C THR A 13 -3.15 -11.95 19.62
N ALA A 14 -2.21 -12.41 18.80
CA ALA A 14 -1.01 -13.09 19.24
C ALA A 14 0.22 -12.20 19.01
N ARG A 15 1.02 -11.96 20.06
CA ARG A 15 2.32 -11.30 19.93
C ARG A 15 3.38 -12.39 19.74
N ARG A 16 3.91 -12.56 18.52
CA ARG A 16 5.10 -13.42 18.30
C ARG A 16 6.34 -12.52 18.21
N PRO A 17 7.37 -12.72 19.05
CA PRO A 17 8.56 -11.90 19.03
C PRO A 17 9.43 -12.31 17.83
N THR A 18 9.23 -11.62 16.70
CA THR A 18 10.22 -11.60 15.62
C THR A 18 10.64 -10.14 15.49
N LEU A 19 11.93 -9.87 15.65
CA LEU A 19 12.52 -8.53 15.51
C LEU A 19 12.78 -8.29 14.02
N PRO A 20 12.02 -7.43 13.31
CA PRO A 20 12.50 -6.85 12.07
C PRO A 20 13.53 -5.75 12.36
N ALA A 21 14.36 -5.41 11.37
CA ALA A 21 15.46 -4.43 11.44
C ALA A 21 15.09 -3.00 11.90
N SER A 22 13.82 -2.74 12.25
CA SER A 22 13.28 -1.46 12.73
C SER A 22 13.08 -1.41 14.27
N GLY A 23 13.45 -2.45 15.02
CA GLY A 23 13.47 -2.44 16.49
C GLY A 23 12.12 -2.49 17.21
N SER A 24 11.00 -2.59 16.47
CA SER A 24 9.64 -2.64 17.03
C SER A 24 9.02 -4.03 16.92
N GLN A 25 8.32 -4.47 17.97
CA GLN A 25 7.72 -5.80 18.05
C GLN A 25 6.45 -5.92 17.19
N LEU A 26 6.46 -6.81 16.20
CA LEU A 26 5.30 -7.04 15.34
C LEU A 26 4.09 -7.58 16.14
N THR A 27 2.89 -7.15 15.76
CA THR A 27 1.62 -7.66 16.31
C THR A 27 0.88 -8.47 15.24
N ILE A 28 0.48 -9.70 15.56
CA ILE A 28 -0.26 -10.57 14.64
C ILE A 28 -1.70 -10.68 15.13
N VAL A 29 -2.65 -10.33 14.27
CA VAL A 29 -4.09 -10.44 14.54
C VAL A 29 -4.68 -11.45 13.57
N ARG A 30 -5.34 -12.47 14.11
CA ARG A 30 -6.08 -13.45 13.32
C ARG A 30 -7.57 -13.26 13.59
N SER A 31 -8.33 -12.99 12.55
CA SER A 31 -9.79 -12.87 12.61
C SER A 31 -10.43 -14.05 11.91
N THR A 32 -11.35 -14.74 12.57
CA THR A 32 -12.07 -15.90 12.00
C THR A 32 -13.56 -15.60 11.95
N ASN A 33 -14.18 -15.81 10.78
CA ASN A 33 -15.62 -15.66 10.59
C ASN A 33 -16.40 -16.92 11.03
N ALA A 34 -17.74 -16.84 11.07
CA ALA A 34 -18.59 -17.99 11.44
C ALA A 34 -18.45 -19.20 10.50
N LYS A 35 -17.98 -19.01 9.26
CA LYS A 35 -17.67 -20.07 8.30
C LYS A 35 -16.28 -20.68 8.48
N LYS A 36 -15.58 -20.34 9.58
CA LYS A 36 -14.21 -20.78 9.90
C LYS A 36 -13.14 -20.32 8.90
N SER A 37 -13.44 -19.33 8.05
CA SER A 37 -12.44 -18.70 7.19
C SER A 37 -11.68 -17.65 8.01
N ALA A 38 -10.36 -17.65 7.91
CA ALA A 38 -9.49 -16.79 8.72
C ALA A 38 -8.70 -15.80 7.86
N THR A 39 -8.60 -14.56 8.32
CA THR A 39 -7.68 -13.54 7.80
C THR A 39 -6.62 -13.27 8.86
N THR A 40 -5.35 -13.25 8.45
CA THR A 40 -4.22 -12.95 9.35
C THR A 40 -3.58 -11.64 8.94
N THR A 41 -3.49 -10.68 9.85
CA THR A 41 -2.85 -9.38 9.64
C THR A 41 -1.66 -9.26 10.56
N THR A 42 -0.47 -9.08 9.99
CA THR A 42 0.74 -8.69 10.72
C THR A 42 0.89 -7.19 10.65
N ARG A 43 1.06 -6.55 11.80
CA ARG A 43 1.16 -5.10 11.96
C ARG A 43 2.52 -4.71 12.51
N ASP A 44 3.01 -3.57 12.04
CA ASP A 44 4.13 -2.85 12.64
C ASP A 44 3.85 -2.54 14.12
N GLY A 45 4.84 -2.77 14.97
CA GLY A 45 4.71 -2.60 16.42
C GLY A 45 4.55 -1.16 16.89
N LEU A 46 5.08 -0.21 16.11
CA LEU A 46 5.11 1.19 16.50
C LEU A 46 3.81 1.91 16.11
N ARG A 47 3.28 1.61 14.91
CA ARG A 47 2.14 2.34 14.32
C ARG A 47 0.90 1.48 14.07
N ALA A 48 0.95 0.19 14.38
CA ALA A 48 -0.12 -0.77 14.09
C ALA A 48 -0.53 -0.82 12.60
N LEU A 49 0.37 -0.43 11.69
CA LEU A 49 0.14 -0.45 10.25
C LEU A 49 0.33 -1.87 9.69
N PRO A 50 -0.55 -2.37 8.81
CA PRO A 50 -0.46 -3.73 8.29
C PRO A 50 0.71 -3.89 7.31
N VAL A 51 1.74 -4.64 7.68
CA VAL A 51 2.90 -4.92 6.81
C VAL A 51 2.73 -6.18 5.96
N ASN A 52 1.83 -7.06 6.38
CA ASN A 52 1.49 -8.31 5.69
C ASN A 52 0.03 -8.69 6.05
N VAL A 53 -0.78 -8.98 5.03
CA VAL A 53 -2.12 -9.54 5.21
C VAL A 53 -2.26 -10.83 4.41
N VAL A 54 -2.64 -11.91 5.08
CA VAL A 54 -3.05 -13.16 4.46
C VAL A 54 -4.57 -13.24 4.51
N ASP A 55 -5.20 -13.28 3.35
CA ASP A 55 -6.66 -13.37 3.23
C ASP A 55 -7.18 -14.80 3.49
N VAL A 56 -8.51 -14.95 3.43
CA VAL A 56 -9.20 -16.24 3.60
C VAL A 56 -8.86 -17.28 2.53
N ASN A 57 -8.34 -16.85 1.39
CA ASN A 57 -7.92 -17.69 0.27
C ASN A 57 -6.41 -17.98 0.31
N SER A 58 -5.74 -17.71 1.44
CA SER A 58 -4.29 -17.85 1.61
C SER A 58 -3.46 -16.98 0.65
N ARG A 59 -4.04 -15.87 0.17
CA ARG A 59 -3.34 -14.89 -0.66
C ARG A 59 -2.72 -13.83 0.22
N THR A 60 -1.46 -13.51 -0.06
CA THR A 60 -0.69 -12.55 0.74
C THR A 60 -0.56 -11.21 0.03
N THR A 61 -0.78 -10.13 0.75
CA THR A 61 -0.40 -8.77 0.35
C THR A 61 0.64 -8.22 1.29
N TYR A 62 1.55 -7.41 0.75
CA TYR A 62 2.58 -6.74 1.53
C TYR A 62 2.48 -5.23 1.31
N ALA A 63 2.82 -4.48 2.35
CA ALA A 63 2.98 -3.03 2.27
C ALA A 63 4.21 -2.61 3.07
N ASP A 64 4.97 -1.68 2.51
CA ASP A 64 6.03 -0.98 3.21
C ASP A 64 5.64 0.47 3.47
N TYR A 65 6.21 1.02 4.53
CA TYR A 65 5.91 2.36 5.02
C TYR A 65 7.20 3.11 5.33
N ASP A 66 7.16 4.44 5.19
CA ASP A 66 8.23 5.31 5.67
C ASP A 66 8.15 5.51 7.20
N ALA A 67 9.12 6.27 7.74
CA ALA A 67 9.17 6.62 9.15
C ALA A 67 8.01 7.52 9.63
N MET A 68 7.17 8.03 8.73
CA MET A 68 5.95 8.78 9.07
C MET A 68 4.71 7.89 9.00
N GLY A 69 4.83 6.65 8.49
CA GLY A 69 3.73 5.71 8.32
C GLY A 69 3.00 5.85 6.98
N ARG A 70 3.56 6.58 6.00
CA ARG A 70 3.01 6.66 4.65
C ARG A 70 3.49 5.48 3.81
N THR A 71 2.62 4.91 2.99
CA THR A 71 2.92 3.73 2.17
C THR A 71 3.98 4.06 1.13
N THR A 72 5.05 3.27 1.03
CA THR A 72 6.13 3.46 0.05
C THR A 72 6.12 2.40 -1.04
N ALA A 73 5.64 1.19 -0.75
CA ALA A 73 5.52 0.10 -1.72
C ALA A 73 4.38 -0.85 -1.36
N VAL A 74 3.75 -1.45 -2.37
CA VAL A 74 2.67 -2.43 -2.23
C VAL A 74 2.90 -3.62 -3.16
N TRP A 75 2.72 -4.82 -2.63
CA TRP A 75 2.69 -6.07 -3.37
C TRP A 75 1.31 -6.70 -3.23
N ASN A 76 0.67 -6.94 -4.37
CA ASN A 76 -0.63 -7.59 -4.50
C ASN A 76 -0.47 -9.12 -4.39
N PRO A 77 -1.58 -9.87 -4.25
CA PRO A 77 -1.55 -11.32 -4.24
C PRO A 77 -0.78 -11.93 -5.41
N GLY A 78 0.03 -12.96 -5.12
CA GLY A 78 0.81 -13.67 -6.14
C GLY A 78 2.14 -13.04 -6.49
N ARG A 79 2.58 -12.01 -5.74
CA ARG A 79 3.89 -11.38 -5.92
C ARG A 79 4.65 -11.33 -4.60
N ASP A 80 5.81 -11.96 -4.58
CA ASP A 80 6.68 -11.99 -3.41
C ASP A 80 7.34 -10.63 -3.15
N LYS A 81 7.62 -10.36 -1.88
CA LYS A 81 8.26 -9.11 -1.44
C LYS A 81 9.70 -8.95 -1.95
N SER A 82 10.36 -10.05 -2.33
CA SER A 82 11.68 -10.02 -2.97
C SER A 82 11.63 -9.57 -4.43
N ALA A 83 10.45 -9.57 -5.07
CA ALA A 83 10.24 -9.07 -6.42
C ALA A 83 9.89 -7.57 -6.41
N SER A 84 9.88 -6.94 -7.59
CA SER A 84 9.47 -5.53 -7.77
C SER A 84 8.05 -5.31 -7.25
N ALA A 85 7.77 -4.21 -6.54
CA ALA A 85 6.43 -3.91 -6.02
C ALA A 85 5.42 -3.62 -7.15
N ASN A 86 4.14 -3.94 -6.97
CA ASN A 86 3.10 -3.55 -7.94
C ASN A 86 2.95 -2.02 -8.03
N ALA A 87 3.06 -1.35 -6.90
CA ALA A 87 3.01 0.10 -6.82
C ALA A 87 4.09 0.61 -5.85
N THR A 88 4.72 1.72 -6.19
CA THR A 88 5.57 2.47 -5.25
C THR A 88 5.15 3.93 -5.19
N TYR A 89 5.39 4.55 -4.05
CA TYR A 89 5.04 5.93 -3.78
C TYR A 89 6.23 6.68 -3.19
N ALA A 90 6.51 7.85 -3.74
CA ALA A 90 7.47 8.80 -3.18
C ALA A 90 6.75 10.12 -2.87
N TYR A 91 7.10 10.71 -1.73
CA TYR A 91 6.47 11.92 -1.23
C TYR A 91 7.51 13.04 -1.12
N THR A 92 7.33 14.11 -1.88
CA THR A 92 8.16 15.31 -1.80
C THR A 92 7.41 16.35 -0.99
N ILE A 93 7.83 16.55 0.27
CA ILE A 93 7.30 17.59 1.15
C ILE A 93 8.49 18.22 1.86
N GLU A 94 9.13 19.19 1.20
CA GLU A 94 10.33 19.86 1.68
C GLU A 94 10.24 21.37 1.41
N PRO A 95 10.78 22.23 2.29
CA PRO A 95 10.82 23.67 2.06
C PRO A 95 11.48 24.02 0.72
N GLY A 96 10.86 24.92 -0.04
CA GLY A 96 11.39 25.39 -1.33
C GLY A 96 11.18 24.44 -2.51
N LYS A 97 10.57 23.26 -2.32
CA LYS A 97 10.15 22.37 -3.41
C LYS A 97 8.62 22.36 -3.55
N GLN A 98 8.15 22.16 -4.78
CA GLN A 98 6.72 21.93 -5.02
C GLN A 98 6.29 20.62 -4.33
N PRO A 99 5.28 20.64 -3.45
CA PRO A 99 4.76 19.41 -2.85
C PRO A 99 4.23 18.46 -3.93
N ALA A 100 4.68 17.20 -3.88
CA ALA A 100 4.37 16.23 -4.90
C ALA A 100 4.23 14.81 -4.33
N VAL A 101 3.34 14.02 -4.94
CA VAL A 101 3.26 12.57 -4.75
C VAL A 101 3.56 11.90 -6.08
N THR A 102 4.65 11.14 -6.13
CA THR A 102 5.03 10.34 -7.28
C THR A 102 4.56 8.91 -7.06
N THR A 103 3.67 8.43 -7.93
CA THR A 103 3.19 7.05 -7.96
C THR A 103 3.85 6.33 -9.12
N ARG A 104 4.40 5.14 -8.90
CA ARG A 104 4.89 4.28 -9.98
C ARG A 104 4.12 2.97 -9.96
N MET A 105 3.48 2.63 -11.07
CA MET A 105 2.73 1.39 -11.25
C MET A 105 3.53 0.45 -12.15
N LEU A 106 3.73 -0.78 -11.70
CA LEU A 106 4.44 -1.80 -12.45
C LEU A 106 3.62 -2.24 -13.67
N LEU A 107 4.27 -2.32 -14.82
CA LEU A 107 3.74 -2.78 -16.10
C LEU A 107 4.06 -4.26 -16.34
N GLU A 108 3.47 -4.85 -17.37
CA GLU A 108 3.62 -6.28 -17.68
C GLU A 108 5.02 -6.65 -18.19
N ASP A 109 5.72 -5.69 -18.81
CA ASP A 109 7.12 -5.80 -19.27
C ASP A 109 8.15 -5.69 -18.13
N GLY A 110 7.71 -5.35 -16.92
CA GLY A 110 8.56 -5.15 -15.75
C GLY A 110 9.01 -3.70 -15.52
N ASP A 111 8.68 -2.79 -16.44
CA ASP A 111 8.91 -1.35 -16.27
C ASP A 111 7.84 -0.69 -15.41
N TYR A 112 8.01 0.59 -15.12
CA TYR A 112 7.08 1.36 -14.30
C TYR A 112 6.53 2.56 -15.06
N ARG A 113 5.20 2.69 -15.06
CA ARG A 113 4.53 3.93 -15.43
C ARG A 113 4.48 4.86 -14.23
N THR A 114 4.99 6.08 -14.39
CA THR A 114 5.04 7.10 -13.33
C THR A 114 3.92 8.12 -13.51
N GLY A 115 3.20 8.41 -12.43
CA GLY A 115 2.30 9.54 -12.30
C GLY A 115 2.78 10.47 -11.18
N ILE A 116 2.62 11.78 -11.34
CA ILE A 116 3.02 12.80 -10.38
C ILE A 116 1.82 13.70 -10.12
N SER A 117 1.33 13.69 -8.88
CA SER A 117 0.33 14.65 -8.40
C SER A 117 1.05 15.81 -7.74
N LEU A 118 0.88 17.02 -8.28
CA LEU A 118 1.44 18.26 -7.75
C LEU A 118 0.38 19.00 -6.93
N TYR A 119 0.81 19.51 -5.78
CA TYR A 119 -0.04 20.21 -4.82
C TYR A 119 0.55 21.56 -4.47
N ASP A 120 -0.28 22.55 -4.13
CA ASP A 120 0.21 23.82 -3.61
C ASP A 120 0.68 23.71 -2.14
N GLY A 121 1.12 24.84 -1.55
CA GLY A 121 1.59 24.89 -0.17
C GLY A 121 0.54 24.58 0.91
N LEU A 122 -0.75 24.52 0.54
CA LEU A 122 -1.85 24.09 1.40
C LEU A 122 -2.28 22.65 1.10
N LEU A 123 -1.47 21.91 0.32
CA LEU A 123 -1.74 20.54 -0.14
C LEU A 123 -3.03 20.38 -0.94
N ARG A 124 -3.46 21.44 -1.64
CA ARG A 124 -4.58 21.33 -2.60
C ARG A 124 -4.05 20.82 -3.93
N PRO A 125 -4.72 19.85 -4.59
CA PRO A 125 -4.28 19.35 -5.87
C PRO A 125 -4.31 20.47 -6.90
N ARG A 126 -3.22 20.60 -7.67
CA ARG A 126 -3.09 21.61 -8.73
C ARG A 126 -2.99 20.99 -10.10
N GLN A 127 -2.32 19.84 -10.19
CA GLN A 127 -2.05 19.18 -11.45
C GLN A 127 -1.75 17.71 -11.22
N VAL A 128 -2.15 16.87 -12.16
CA VAL A 128 -1.71 15.48 -12.26
C VAL A 128 -0.99 15.33 -13.59
N GLN A 129 0.21 14.76 -13.56
CA GLN A 129 1.00 14.40 -14.72
C GLN A 129 1.09 12.88 -14.78
N GLU A 130 0.84 12.30 -15.94
CA GLU A 130 1.11 10.89 -16.16
C GLU A 130 2.11 10.75 -17.29
N GLN A 131 3.06 9.82 -17.13
CA GLN A 131 3.91 9.40 -18.23
C GLN A 131 3.01 8.81 -19.32
N ALA A 132 3.13 9.36 -20.53
CA ALA A 132 2.54 8.75 -21.71
C ALA A 132 3.17 7.37 -21.94
N TYR A 133 2.33 6.39 -22.26
CA TYR A 133 2.79 5.08 -22.71
C TYR A 133 3.20 5.23 -24.18
N ASP A 134 4.51 5.33 -24.43
CA ASP A 134 5.06 5.48 -25.77
C ASP A 134 5.37 4.06 -26.29
N VAL A 135 4.53 3.53 -27.18
CA VAL A 135 4.88 2.29 -27.90
C VAL A 135 5.80 2.59 -29.07
N ASP A 136 5.85 3.82 -29.60
CA ASP A 136 6.64 4.14 -30.80
C ASP A 136 6.98 5.65 -30.93
N GLY A 137 7.76 6.20 -30.00
CA GLY A 137 8.50 7.46 -30.17
C GLY A 137 7.70 8.68 -30.66
N GLY A 138 6.60 9.03 -30.00
CA GLY A 138 5.65 10.02 -30.52
C GLY A 138 5.12 11.04 -29.50
N ARG A 139 5.92 12.07 -29.19
CA ARG A 139 5.57 13.41 -28.66
C ARG A 139 4.67 13.49 -27.41
N GLN A 140 5.33 13.87 -26.32
CA GLN A 140 4.81 14.34 -25.05
C GLN A 140 3.65 15.35 -25.21
N HIS A 141 2.42 14.96 -24.91
CA HIS A 141 1.33 15.89 -24.69
C HIS A 141 0.73 15.70 -23.28
N HIS A 142 1.21 16.58 -22.39
CA HIS A 142 0.67 16.87 -21.08
C HIS A 142 -0.83 17.24 -21.18
N ARG A 143 -1.71 16.41 -20.63
CA ARG A 143 -3.15 16.72 -20.51
C ARG A 143 -3.42 17.34 -19.14
N GLN A 144 -3.43 18.67 -19.09
CA GLN A 144 -3.87 19.41 -17.92
C GLN A 144 -5.40 19.44 -17.90
N LEU A 145 -6.03 18.85 -16.89
CA LEU A 145 -7.44 19.12 -16.58
C LEU A 145 -7.48 20.37 -15.69
N LEU A 146 -8.20 21.40 -16.17
CA LEU A 146 -8.50 22.63 -15.43
C LEU A 146 -9.46 22.36 -14.27
#